data_AF-A0AAV2HG98-F1
#
_entry.id   AF-A0AAV2HG98-F1
#
_cell.length_a   1.000
_cell.length_b   1.000
_cell.length_c   1.000
_cell.angle_alpha   90.00
_cell.angle_beta   90.00
_cell.angle_gamma   90.00
#
_symmetry.space_group_name_H-M   'P 1'
#
loop_
_entity.id
_entity.type
_entity.pdbx_description
1 polymer ?
#
loop_
_entity_poly.entity_id
_entity_poly.type
_entity_poly.pdbx_seq_one_letter_code
_entity_poly.pdbx_strand_id
1 'polypeptide(L)'
;MYVNVPLLVQTLRGQAASPESPRAFVMGSVQWGAQPMRSTGSKWYTPYDVFKEDTYPNYVSGTAYAMTSLASRLLFEASLRLPTFWLEDIYVTGLCSRKAGVSVLNNDLFTYNTPLASGCTFRNQISGHRYSLEDIAFIHKALYDPDTVCERASD
;
A
#
# COMPACT_ATOMS: atom_id res chain seq x y z
N MET A 1 -8.77 -7.16 -6.97
CA MET A 1 -7.99 -5.91 -6.77
C MET A 1 -8.20 -5.06 -8.01
N TYR A 2 -8.45 -3.76 -7.84
CA TYR A 2 -8.44 -2.80 -8.94
C TYR A 2 -7.38 -1.73 -8.69
N VAL A 3 -6.64 -1.35 -9.73
CA VAL A 3 -5.62 -0.28 -9.67
C VAL A 3 -5.86 0.72 -10.79
N ASN A 4 -6.11 1.98 -10.45
CA ASN A 4 -6.13 3.08 -11.40
C ASN A 4 -4.68 3.47 -11.76
N VAL A 5 -4.14 2.83 -12.81
CA VAL A 5 -2.75 3.00 -13.24
C VAL A 5 -2.43 4.44 -13.67
N PRO A 6 -3.25 5.17 -14.45
CA PRO A 6 -2.98 6.57 -14.76
C PRO A 6 -2.84 7.46 -13.54
N LEU A 7 -3.77 7.34 -12.57
CA LEU A 7 -3.70 8.11 -11.32
C LEU A 7 -2.45 7.72 -10.51
N LEU A 8 -2.15 6.42 -10.40
CA LEU A 8 -0.92 5.94 -9.75
C LEU A 8 0.33 6.59 -10.35
N VAL A 9 0.47 6.56 -11.68
CA VAL A 9 1.64 7.13 -12.36
C VAL A 9 1.71 8.65 -12.15
N GLN A 10 0.58 9.35 -12.23
CA GLN A 10 0.52 10.79 -11.96
C GLN A 10 0.97 11.10 -10.53
N THR A 11 0.45 10.39 -9.54
CA THR A 11 0.81 10.55 -8.12
C THR A 11 2.30 10.28 -7.88
N LEU A 12 2.86 9.20 -8.45
CA LEU A 12 4.27 8.86 -8.29
C LEU A 12 5.21 9.87 -8.97
N ARG A 13 4.83 10.41 -10.13
CA ARG A 13 5.59 11.48 -10.80
C ARG A 13 5.57 12.76 -9.97
N GLY A 14 4.41 13.12 -9.41
CA GLY A 14 4.29 14.28 -8.51
C GLY A 14 5.17 14.13 -7.26
N GLN A 15 5.13 12.96 -6.62
CA GLN A 15 6.00 12.66 -5.48
C GLN A 15 7.48 12.79 -5.87
N ALA A 16 7.90 12.12 -6.95
CA ALA A 16 9.31 12.10 -7.37
C ALA A 16 9.84 13.48 -7.81
N ALA A 17 8.96 14.38 -8.25
CA ALA A 17 9.32 15.76 -8.62
C ALA A 17 9.41 16.71 -7.42
N SER A 18 8.89 16.34 -6.25
CA SER A 18 8.96 17.18 -5.05
C SER A 18 10.41 17.28 -4.53
N PRO A 19 10.94 18.49 -4.28
CA PRO A 19 12.29 18.68 -3.75
C PRO A 19 12.55 18.00 -2.40
N GLU A 20 11.49 17.84 -1.60
CA GLU A 20 11.56 17.21 -0.28
C GLU A 20 11.41 15.68 -0.37
N SER A 21 11.15 15.13 -1.55
CA SER A 21 10.94 13.70 -1.69
C SER A 21 12.24 12.93 -1.44
N PRO A 22 12.21 11.89 -0.58
CA PRO A 22 13.34 10.98 -0.45
C PRO A 22 13.62 10.29 -1.78
N ARG A 23 14.89 9.97 -2.04
CA ARG A 23 15.31 9.23 -3.25
C ARG A 23 14.90 7.76 -3.22
N ALA A 24 14.80 7.18 -2.03
CA ALA A 24 14.42 5.79 -1.80
C ALA A 24 13.20 5.74 -0.88
N PHE A 25 12.05 5.41 -1.45
CA PHE A 25 10.82 5.24 -0.68
C PHE A 25 9.96 4.07 -1.14
N VAL A 26 9.11 3.61 -0.23
CA VAL A 26 7.90 2.83 -0.45
C VAL A 26 6.70 3.71 -0.11
N MET A 27 5.65 3.68 -0.93
CA MET A 27 4.45 4.48 -0.78
C MET A 27 3.20 3.61 -0.83
N GLY A 28 2.25 3.88 0.05
CA GLY A 28 0.88 3.36 -0.01
C GLY A 28 0.10 3.68 1.26
N SER A 29 -0.83 2.81 1.66
CA SER A 29 -1.60 2.99 2.91
C SER A 29 -0.79 2.53 4.12
N VAL A 30 -0.24 3.46 4.89
CA VAL A 30 0.65 3.15 6.02
C VAL A 30 -0.14 2.63 7.22
N GLN A 31 0.37 1.56 7.81
CA GLN A 31 -0.10 0.98 9.05
C GLN A 31 0.78 1.50 10.19
N TRP A 32 0.22 2.43 10.97
CA TRP A 32 0.90 3.08 12.09
C TRP A 32 0.68 2.31 13.37
N GLY A 33 1.75 2.03 14.11
CA GLY A 33 1.66 1.45 15.45
C GLY A 33 0.98 0.08 15.51
N ALA A 34 0.93 -0.65 14.40
CA ALA A 34 0.30 -1.96 14.34
C ALA A 34 1.04 -2.97 15.23
N GLN A 35 0.27 -3.73 16.01
CA GLN A 35 0.81 -4.69 16.97
C GLN A 35 0.73 -6.13 16.41
N PRO A 36 1.68 -7.01 16.77
CA PRO A 36 1.59 -8.42 16.43
C PRO A 36 0.34 -9.06 17.05
N MET A 37 -0.46 -9.74 16.22
CA MET A 37 -1.66 -10.43 16.70
C MET A 37 -1.25 -11.66 17.51
N ARG A 38 -1.55 -11.68 18.81
CA ARG A 38 -1.15 -12.79 19.71
C ARG A 38 -2.21 -13.88 19.87
N SER A 39 -3.37 -13.74 19.24
CA SER A 39 -4.42 -14.78 19.24
C SER A 39 -4.11 -15.87 18.21
N THR A 40 -4.00 -17.12 18.66
CA THR A 40 -3.63 -18.29 17.84
C THR A 40 -4.63 -18.63 16.74
N GLY A 41 -5.91 -18.22 16.89
CA GLY A 41 -6.95 -18.42 15.88
C GLY A 41 -6.90 -17.41 14.73
N SER A 42 -6.05 -16.39 14.82
CA SER A 42 -5.95 -15.37 13.77
C SER A 42 -5.04 -15.83 12.64
N LYS A 43 -5.45 -15.55 11.40
CA LYS A 43 -4.58 -15.71 10.22
C LYS A 43 -3.35 -14.80 10.22
N TRP A 44 -3.27 -13.86 11.16
CA TRP A 44 -2.15 -12.94 11.38
C TRP A 44 -1.37 -13.26 12.67
N TYR A 45 -1.62 -14.43 13.28
CA TYR A 45 -1.00 -14.83 14.54
C TYR A 45 0.53 -14.79 14.47
N THR A 46 1.13 -13.98 15.32
CA THR A 46 2.58 -13.87 15.46
C THR A 46 2.96 -14.12 16.92
N PRO A 47 3.61 -15.24 17.26
CA PRO A 47 4.02 -15.54 18.62
C PRO A 47 5.20 -14.65 19.08
N TYR A 48 5.41 -14.57 20.39
CA TYR A 48 6.43 -13.70 21.00
C TYR A 48 7.86 -14.12 20.68
N ASP A 49 8.11 -15.42 20.45
CA ASP A 49 9.40 -15.94 20.04
C ASP A 49 9.78 -15.54 18.60
N VAL A 50 8.78 -15.38 17.72
CA VAL A 50 8.94 -14.90 16.35
C VAL A 50 9.11 -13.38 16.29
N PHE A 51 8.38 -12.62 17.10
CA PHE A 51 8.52 -11.16 17.17
C PHE A 51 8.32 -10.65 18.60
N LYS A 52 9.41 -10.15 19.19
CA LYS A 52 9.48 -9.78 20.63
C LYS A 52 8.97 -8.38 20.93
N GLU A 53 9.12 -7.44 20.00
CA GLU A 53 8.62 -6.06 20.17
C GLU A 53 7.09 -6.05 20.20
N ASP A 54 6.50 -5.09 20.91
CA ASP A 54 5.04 -4.94 21.02
C ASP A 54 4.41 -4.32 19.78
N THR A 55 5.22 -3.67 18.94
CA THR A 55 4.76 -2.89 17.79
C THR A 55 5.68 -3.12 16.60
N TYR A 56 5.09 -3.33 15.42
CA TYR A 56 5.85 -3.41 14.18
C TYR A 56 6.43 -2.03 13.79
N PRO A 57 7.51 -1.98 13.00
CA PRO A 57 7.80 -0.76 12.24
C PRO A 57 6.59 -0.31 11.44
N ASN A 58 6.48 1.00 11.21
CA ASN A 58 5.54 1.50 10.21
C ASN A 58 5.83 0.79 8.88
N TYR A 59 4.78 0.23 8.30
CA TYR A 59 4.82 -0.52 7.06
C TYR A 59 3.63 -0.11 6.19
N VAL A 60 3.65 -0.47 4.92
CA VAL A 60 2.54 -0.20 4.01
C VAL A 60 1.70 -1.45 3.87
N SER A 61 0.37 -1.34 3.88
CA SER A 61 -0.52 -2.48 3.67
C SER A 61 -0.15 -3.24 2.39
N GLY A 62 -0.06 -4.57 2.48
CA GLY A 62 0.19 -5.46 1.34
C GLY A 62 -0.92 -5.49 0.28
N THR A 63 -1.97 -4.70 0.46
CA THR A 63 -3.05 -4.56 -0.52
C THR A 63 -2.52 -3.97 -1.83
N ALA A 64 -1.81 -2.84 -1.75
CA ALA A 64 -1.12 -2.22 -2.88
C ALA A 64 -0.10 -1.22 -2.34
N TYR A 65 1.10 -1.24 -2.90
CA TYR A 65 2.15 -0.25 -2.65
C TYR A 65 3.01 -0.07 -3.89
N ALA A 66 3.70 1.06 -3.97
CA ALA A 66 4.69 1.35 -5.00
C ALA A 66 6.02 1.70 -4.34
N MET A 67 7.13 1.50 -5.05
CA MET A 67 8.45 1.86 -4.55
C MET A 67 9.34 2.34 -5.67
N THR A 68 10.30 3.19 -5.32
CA THR A 68 11.37 3.58 -6.25
C THR A 68 12.26 2.37 -6.57
N SER A 69 12.90 2.38 -7.74
CA SER A 69 13.87 1.33 -8.10
C SER A 69 15.10 1.31 -7.18
N LEU A 70 15.44 2.44 -6.55
CA LEU A 70 16.50 2.47 -5.53
C LEU A 70 16.03 1.77 -4.25
N ALA A 71 14.82 2.05 -3.79
CA ALA A 71 14.23 1.34 -2.65
C ALA A 71 14.19 -0.17 -2.90
N SER A 72 13.72 -0.64 -4.06
CA SER A 72 13.65 -2.09 -4.31
C SER A 72 15.00 -2.80 -4.18
N ARG A 73 16.09 -2.19 -4.67
CA ARG A 73 17.46 -2.73 -4.50
C ARG A 73 17.89 -2.76 -3.04
N LEU A 74 17.68 -1.66 -2.32
CA LEU A 74 18.04 -1.55 -0.91
C LEU A 74 17.24 -2.52 -0.02
N LEU A 75 15.95 -2.72 -0.32
CA LEU A 75 15.08 -3.66 0.39
C LEU A 75 15.52 -5.11 0.14
N PHE A 76 15.84 -5.47 -1.11
CA PHE A 76 16.39 -6.78 -1.44
C PHE A 76 17.71 -7.05 -0.69
N GLU A 77 18.60 -6.06 -0.66
CA GLU A 77 19.84 -6.15 0.09
C GLU A 77 19.63 -6.31 1.61
N ALA A 78 18.62 -5.65 2.17
CA ALA A 78 18.25 -5.82 3.57
C ALA A 78 17.63 -7.19 3.84
N SER A 79 16.82 -7.74 2.93
CA SER A 79 16.19 -9.05 3.11
C SER A 79 17.22 -10.18 3.17
N LEU A 80 18.36 -10.06 2.47
CA LEU A 80 19.45 -11.03 2.57
C LEU A 80 20.17 -11.04 3.94
N ARG A 81 19.95 -10.00 4.77
CA ARG A 81 20.64 -9.79 6.06
C ARG A 81 19.71 -9.87 7.26
N LEU A 82 18.41 -10.01 7.04
CA LEU A 82 17.40 -10.13 8.08
C LEU A 82 16.82 -11.55 8.10
N PRO A 83 16.52 -12.11 9.28
CA PRO A 83 15.71 -13.31 9.37
C PRO A 83 14.38 -13.09 8.63
N THR A 84 13.96 -14.07 7.83
CA THR A 84 12.69 -14.02 7.12
C THR A 84 11.54 -13.85 8.11
N PHE A 85 10.61 -12.95 7.79
CA PHE A 85 9.37 -12.78 8.52
C PHE A 85 8.19 -13.11 7.61
N TRP A 86 7.20 -13.81 8.17
CA TRP A 86 6.18 -14.50 7.39
C TRP A 86 5.09 -13.59 6.80
N LEU A 87 4.90 -12.39 7.37
CA LEU A 87 4.04 -11.35 6.81
C LEU A 87 4.89 -10.47 5.89
N GLU A 88 4.72 -10.64 4.58
CA GLU A 88 5.55 -10.01 3.56
C GLU A 88 5.53 -8.48 3.63
N ASP A 89 4.37 -7.88 3.85
CA ASP A 89 4.23 -6.42 3.88
C ASP A 89 4.96 -5.80 5.08
N ILE A 90 4.84 -6.42 6.26
CA ILE A 90 5.63 -6.07 7.45
C ILE A 90 7.12 -6.33 7.20
N TYR A 91 7.48 -7.45 6.58
CA TYR A 91 8.87 -7.83 6.34
C TYR A 91 9.57 -6.87 5.37
N VAL A 92 9.02 -6.69 4.18
CA VAL A 92 9.62 -5.93 3.09
C VAL A 92 9.45 -4.43 3.33
N THR A 93 8.23 -3.97 3.59
CA THR A 93 7.98 -2.52 3.66
C THR A 93 8.20 -1.93 5.05
N GLY A 94 8.28 -2.77 6.09
CA GLY A 94 8.56 -2.36 7.47
C GLY A 94 9.99 -2.68 7.92
N LEU A 95 10.30 -3.97 8.12
CA LEU A 95 11.58 -4.41 8.71
C LEU A 95 12.77 -4.13 7.77
N CYS A 96 12.66 -4.48 6.49
CA CYS A 96 13.69 -4.18 5.51
C CYS A 96 13.85 -2.67 5.30
N SER A 97 12.75 -1.91 5.26
CA SER A 97 12.81 -0.44 5.19
C SER A 97 13.54 0.17 6.38
N ARG A 98 13.20 -0.25 7.61
CA ARG A 98 13.88 0.17 8.85
C ARG A 98 15.39 -0.15 8.79
N LYS A 99 15.75 -1.34 8.31
CA LYS A 99 17.15 -1.78 8.20
C LYS A 99 17.93 -1.01 7.13
N ALA A 100 17.30 -0.70 6.00
CA ALA A 100 17.93 -0.07 4.85
C ALA A 100 17.88 1.47 4.86
N GLY A 101 17.13 2.08 5.80
CA GLY A 101 16.89 3.52 5.80
C GLY A 101 15.99 3.99 4.64
N VAL A 102 15.09 3.12 4.15
CA VAL A 102 14.12 3.46 3.11
C VAL A 102 12.91 4.15 3.75
N SER A 103 12.49 5.28 3.19
CA SER A 103 11.34 6.03 3.71
C SER A 103 10.01 5.32 3.42
N VAL A 104 9.12 5.30 4.39
CA VAL A 104 7.76 4.78 4.27
C VAL A 104 6.80 5.97 4.20
N LEU A 105 6.14 6.15 3.06
CA LEU A 105 5.30 7.31 2.76
C LEU A 105 3.83 6.92 2.72
N ASN A 106 2.99 7.64 3.48
CA ASN A 106 1.55 7.47 3.39
C ASN A 106 0.99 8.22 2.19
N ASN A 107 0.02 7.60 1.52
CA ASN A 107 -0.79 8.24 0.50
C ASN A 107 -2.22 7.71 0.57
N ASP A 108 -3.17 8.61 0.85
CA ASP A 108 -4.58 8.25 1.13
C ASP A 108 -5.34 7.75 -0.10
N LEU A 109 -4.77 7.93 -1.31
CA LEU A 109 -5.32 7.33 -2.53
C LEU A 109 -5.07 5.82 -2.58
N PHE A 110 -4.17 5.28 -1.74
CA PHE A 110 -4.08 3.84 -1.51
C PHE A 110 -4.98 3.47 -0.33
N THR A 111 -5.67 2.34 -0.45
CA THR A 111 -6.52 1.82 0.63
C THR A 111 -6.44 0.30 0.71
N TYR A 112 -6.60 -0.20 1.94
CA TYR A 112 -6.74 -1.62 2.23
C TYR A 112 -8.21 -2.07 2.33
N ASN A 113 -9.15 -1.12 2.20
CA ASN A 113 -10.57 -1.36 2.24
C ASN A 113 -11.12 -1.77 0.86
N THR A 114 -12.43 -1.97 0.82
CA THR A 114 -13.19 -2.19 -0.42
C THR A 114 -14.09 -0.97 -0.64
N PRO A 115 -13.57 0.10 -1.29
CA PRO A 115 -14.40 1.23 -1.71
C PRO A 115 -15.55 0.80 -2.61
N LEU A 116 -16.55 1.67 -2.78
CA LEU A 116 -17.63 1.43 -3.73
C LEU A 116 -17.05 1.14 -5.13
N ALA A 117 -17.51 0.04 -5.75
CA ALA A 117 -17.13 -0.32 -7.11
C ALA A 117 -17.79 0.66 -8.10
N SER A 118 -17.18 1.82 -8.32
CA SER A 118 -17.68 2.84 -9.26
C SER A 118 -16.55 3.60 -9.95
N GLY A 119 -16.81 4.08 -11.17
CA GLY A 119 -15.88 4.98 -11.87
C GLY A 119 -15.57 6.24 -11.04
N CYS A 120 -16.57 6.82 -10.39
CA CYS A 120 -16.44 8.03 -9.58
C CYS A 120 -15.50 7.88 -8.39
N THR A 121 -15.62 6.77 -7.65
CA THR A 121 -14.70 6.45 -6.55
C THR A 121 -13.27 6.36 -7.07
N PHE A 122 -13.06 5.66 -8.18
CA PHE A 122 -11.72 5.46 -8.74
C PHE A 122 -11.15 6.66 -9.50
N ARG A 123 -11.91 7.74 -9.71
CA ARG A 123 -11.33 9.04 -10.11
C ARG A 123 -10.42 9.62 -9.01
N ASN A 124 -10.67 9.28 -7.74
CA ASN A 124 -9.94 9.77 -6.57
C ASN A 124 -9.36 8.63 -5.71
N GLN A 125 -9.16 7.44 -6.27
CA GLN A 125 -8.59 6.30 -5.56
C GLN A 125 -7.65 5.53 -6.49
N ILE A 126 -6.43 5.26 -6.02
CA ILE A 126 -5.42 4.46 -6.72
C ILE A 126 -5.77 2.98 -6.66
N SER A 127 -6.12 2.46 -5.49
CA SER A 127 -6.31 1.02 -5.28
C SER A 127 -7.63 0.68 -4.58
N GLY A 128 -8.08 -0.56 -4.71
CA GLY A 128 -9.15 -1.11 -3.88
C GLY A 128 -9.19 -2.63 -3.97
N HIS A 129 -9.57 -3.29 -2.88
CA HIS A 129 -9.45 -4.73 -2.72
C HIS A 129 -10.81 -5.45 -2.66
N ARG A 130 -10.82 -6.78 -2.87
CA ARG A 130 -11.99 -7.68 -2.83
C ARG A 130 -13.10 -7.48 -3.88
N TYR A 131 -12.76 -6.96 -5.05
CA TYR A 131 -13.68 -6.90 -6.20
C TYR A 131 -13.80 -8.24 -6.94
N SER A 132 -14.99 -8.53 -7.45
CA SER A 132 -15.21 -9.58 -8.44
C SER A 132 -14.63 -9.18 -9.81
N LEU A 133 -14.67 -10.10 -10.78
CA LEU A 133 -14.27 -9.78 -12.16
C LEU A 133 -15.25 -8.79 -12.81
N GLU A 134 -16.54 -8.92 -12.49
CA GLU A 134 -17.60 -8.02 -12.95
C GLU A 134 -17.39 -6.61 -12.38
N ASP A 135 -17.08 -6.50 -11.09
CA ASP A 135 -16.75 -5.22 -10.45
C ASP A 135 -15.53 -4.57 -11.12
N ILE A 136 -14.46 -5.34 -11.37
CA ILE A 136 -13.24 -4.83 -12.02
C ILE A 136 -13.56 -4.30 -13.43
N ALA A 137 -14.32 -5.06 -14.21
CA ALA A 137 -14.74 -4.64 -15.56
C ALA A 137 -15.65 -3.41 -15.53
N PHE A 138 -16.58 -3.35 -14.57
CA PHE A 138 -17.49 -2.23 -14.37
C PHE A 138 -16.74 -0.96 -13.97
N ILE A 139 -15.87 -1.04 -12.94
CA ILE A 139 -15.04 0.08 -12.50
C ILE A 139 -14.21 0.59 -13.67
N HIS A 140 -13.55 -0.29 -14.43
CA HIS A 140 -12.74 0.11 -15.57
C HIS A 140 -13.57 0.86 -16.61
N LYS A 141 -14.69 0.26 -17.04
CA LYS A 141 -15.57 0.88 -18.04
C LYS A 141 -16.08 2.25 -17.58
N ALA A 142 -16.63 2.33 -16.37
CA ALA A 142 -17.20 3.56 -15.83
C ALA A 142 -16.14 4.65 -15.56
N LEU A 143 -14.91 4.27 -15.20
CA LEU A 143 -13.83 5.23 -14.97
C LEU A 143 -13.46 5.99 -16.24
N TYR A 144 -13.48 5.31 -17.39
CA TYR A 144 -13.10 5.89 -18.69
C TYR A 144 -14.30 6.30 -19.56
N ASP A 145 -15.52 6.13 -19.06
CA ASP A 145 -16.73 6.58 -19.75
C ASP A 145 -16.93 8.09 -19.48
N PRO A 146 -16.88 8.95 -20.51
CA PRO A 146 -17.07 10.39 -20.36
C PRO A 146 -18.47 10.76 -19.86
N ASP A 147 -19.47 9.89 -20.08
CA ASP A 147 -20.85 10.11 -19.68
C ASP A 147 -21.11 9.67 -18.24
N THR A 148 -20.11 9.14 -17.54
CA THR A 148 -20.23 8.82 -16.11
C THR A 148 -20.38 10.08 -15.27
N VAL A 149 -21.59 10.28 -14.75
CA VAL A 149 -21.97 11.36 -13.83
C VAL A 149 -21.54 11.01 -12.42
N CYS A 150 -20.77 11.90 -11.79
CA CYS A 150 -20.40 11.81 -10.39
C CYS A 150 -21.10 12.91 -9.62
N GLU A 151 -21.97 12.52 -8.68
CA GLU A 151 -22.52 13.46 -7.71
C GLU A 151 -21.36 14.03 -6.88
N ARG A 152 -21.34 15.36 -6.70
CA ARG A 152 -20.41 15.96 -5.75
C ARG A 152 -20.86 15.53 -4.36
N ALA A 153 -19.92 15.04 -3.54
CA ALA A 153 -20.19 14.84 -2.13
C ALA A 153 -20.67 16.19 -1.55
N SER A 154 -21.84 16.21 -0.93
CA SER A 154 -22.33 17.36 -0.19
C SER A 154 -21.35 17.67 0.95
N ASP A 155 -20.89 18.92 1.01
CA ASP A 155 -20.02 19.45 2.06
C ASP A 155 -20.63 19.30 3.47
#